data_AF-A0A6J8DV06-F1
#
_entry.id   AF-A0A6J8DV06-F1
#
_cell.length_a   1.000
_cell.length_b   1.000
_cell.length_c   1.000
_cell.angle_alpha   90.00
_cell.angle_beta   90.00
_cell.angle_gamma   90.00
#
_symmetry.space_group_name_H-M   'P 1'
#
loop_
_entity.id
_entity.type
_entity.pdbx_description
1 polymer ?
#
loop_
_entity_poly.entity_id
_entity_poly.type
_entity_poly.pdbx_seq_one_letter_code
_entity_poly.pdbx_strand_id
1 'polypeptide(L)'
;MYDIVCLTETKLDNLDIIEDKEFIFLYKNRKKISNYKSGGIALGYKKELENFIIPVETDSSFVFWFSVKKDFLELKKDLIFGIIYIPPENTIYTSTDAFSEIELEYQKFNKNSNYICLVGDFNSRTANFIDFYEDLELSELETNNLDVNEFSDVHILDELCIPRYRNSPDNIVNSYGRKSLEFCKNNNLFILNGRIGKDKTGRPTSKKSSVIDYMITTAHFFKLINDFEILDFSKLFSDIHSPLSIILSSKIENCRLIDSSENKNSPNIGK
;
A
#
# COMPACT_ATOMS: atom_id res chain seq x y z
N MET A 1 18.71 8.14 -0.72
CA MET A 1 19.04 6.90 0.00
C MET A 1 17.85 6.58 0.89
N TYR A 2 17.40 5.32 0.93
CA TYR A 2 16.17 4.93 1.64
C TYR A 2 16.43 4.63 3.11
N ASP A 3 15.42 4.78 3.95
CA ASP A 3 15.48 4.53 5.40
C ASP A 3 14.99 3.12 5.75
N ILE A 4 13.99 2.65 5.02
CA ILE A 4 13.36 1.33 5.14
C ILE A 4 13.23 0.75 3.73
N VAL A 5 13.50 -0.55 3.59
CA VAL A 5 13.35 -1.32 2.35
C VAL A 5 12.51 -2.57 2.62
N CYS A 6 11.48 -2.78 1.81
CA CYS A 6 10.61 -3.94 1.88
C CYS A 6 10.88 -4.83 0.67
N LEU A 7 11.27 -6.08 0.91
CA LEU A 7 11.68 -7.01 -0.14
C LEU A 7 10.76 -8.24 -0.14
N THR A 8 10.33 -8.64 -1.34
CA THR A 8 9.55 -9.85 -1.59
C THR A 8 10.36 -10.80 -2.46
N GLU A 9 9.99 -12.09 -2.46
CA GLU A 9 10.72 -13.15 -3.19
C GLU A 9 12.22 -13.23 -2.86
N THR A 10 12.57 -13.03 -1.60
CA THR A 10 13.98 -13.03 -1.15
C THR A 10 14.69 -14.35 -1.42
N LYS A 11 13.94 -15.46 -1.50
CA LYS A 11 14.44 -16.82 -1.74
C LYS A 11 15.53 -17.19 -0.74
N LEU A 12 15.33 -16.80 0.51
CA LEU A 12 16.19 -17.14 1.65
C LEU A 12 15.58 -18.27 2.50
N ASP A 13 16.44 -18.90 3.29
CA ASP A 13 16.07 -19.75 4.43
C ASP A 13 16.77 -19.28 5.72
N ASN A 14 16.58 -19.99 6.84
CA ASN A 14 17.08 -19.55 8.15
C ASN A 14 18.60 -19.68 8.31
N LEU A 15 19.31 -20.22 7.32
CA LEU A 15 20.78 -20.25 7.30
C LEU A 15 21.37 -19.06 6.55
N ASP A 16 20.55 -18.33 5.78
CA ASP A 16 21.01 -17.16 5.05
C ASP A 16 20.99 -15.91 5.93
N ILE A 17 22.02 -15.09 5.77
CA ILE A 17 22.15 -13.81 6.44
C ILE A 17 22.60 -12.78 5.41
N ILE A 18 21.83 -11.70 5.26
CA ILE A 18 22.27 -10.49 4.54
C ILE A 18 23.05 -9.64 5.54
N GLU A 19 24.36 -9.52 5.33
CA GLU A 19 25.22 -8.62 6.08
C GLU A 19 25.34 -7.27 5.38
N ASP A 20 24.90 -6.21 6.06
CA ASP A 20 25.02 -4.84 5.59
C ASP A 20 25.56 -3.92 6.70
N LYS A 21 26.35 -2.92 6.30
CA LYS A 21 26.99 -1.98 7.25
C LYS A 21 26.00 -0.99 7.83
N GLU A 22 24.97 -0.62 7.09
CA GLU A 22 24.02 0.44 7.43
C GLU A 22 22.65 -0.12 7.78
N PHE A 23 22.28 -1.28 7.25
CA PHE A 23 20.97 -1.89 7.45
C PHE A 23 20.97 -3.07 8.43
N ILE A 24 19.84 -3.24 9.11
CA ILE A 24 19.44 -4.46 9.82
C ILE A 24 18.33 -5.10 8.98
N PHE A 25 18.41 -6.42 8.80
CA PHE A 25 17.41 -7.18 8.06
C PHE A 25 16.71 -8.20 8.96
N LEU A 26 15.39 -8.22 8.87
CA LEU A 26 14.50 -9.22 9.47
C LEU A 26 13.79 -9.99 8.36
N TYR A 27 13.52 -11.27 8.61
CA TYR A 27 13.05 -12.19 7.57
C TYR A 27 11.81 -12.96 8.00
N LYS A 28 10.89 -13.15 7.08
CA LYS A 28 9.82 -14.14 7.14
C LYS A 28 10.02 -15.12 5.99
N ASN A 29 10.86 -16.12 6.25
CA ASN A 29 11.19 -17.15 5.28
C ASN A 29 10.03 -18.14 5.12
N ARG A 30 9.75 -18.56 3.88
CA ARG A 30 8.70 -19.56 3.61
C ARG A 30 9.03 -20.92 4.25
N LYS A 31 10.31 -21.30 4.29
CA LYS A 31 10.79 -22.56 4.84
C LYS A 31 11.96 -22.29 5.79
N LYS A 32 12.03 -23.07 6.87
CA LYS A 32 13.12 -22.97 7.85
C LYS A 32 14.47 -23.32 7.24
N ILE A 33 14.57 -24.47 6.58
CA ILE A 33 15.77 -24.92 5.84
C ILE A 33 15.27 -25.62 4.59
N SER A 34 15.84 -25.34 3.41
CA SER A 34 15.39 -26.01 2.19
C SER A 34 16.46 -26.19 1.13
N ASN A 35 16.43 -27.34 0.45
CA ASN A 35 17.21 -27.58 -0.77
C ASN A 35 16.77 -26.68 -1.94
N TYR A 36 15.52 -26.22 -1.93
CA TYR A 36 14.96 -25.31 -2.94
C TYR A 36 14.31 -24.12 -2.25
N LYS A 37 14.96 -22.96 -2.37
CA LYS A 37 14.51 -21.71 -1.76
C LYS A 37 13.47 -21.03 -2.66
N SER A 38 12.41 -20.48 -2.06
CA SER A 38 11.27 -19.91 -2.78
C SER A 38 10.49 -18.93 -1.90
N GLY A 39 9.86 -17.92 -2.49
CA GLY A 39 9.12 -16.89 -1.76
C GLY A 39 10.01 -16.15 -0.77
N GLY A 40 9.45 -15.81 0.41
CA GLY A 40 10.16 -15.10 1.46
C GLY A 40 9.94 -13.59 1.40
N ILE A 41 9.89 -12.97 2.57
CA ILE A 41 9.70 -11.54 2.77
C ILE A 41 10.83 -11.05 3.68
N ALA A 42 11.40 -9.89 3.40
CA ALA A 42 12.35 -9.24 4.28
C ALA A 42 12.02 -7.77 4.50
N LEU A 43 12.27 -7.33 5.73
CA LEU A 43 12.26 -5.95 6.15
C LEU A 43 13.71 -5.54 6.41
N GLY A 44 14.24 -4.58 5.64
CA GLY A 44 15.49 -3.92 5.93
C GLY A 44 15.23 -2.51 6.45
N TYR A 45 15.92 -2.08 7.50
CA TYR A 45 15.89 -0.69 7.97
C TYR A 45 17.27 -0.25 8.42
N LYS A 46 17.57 1.04 8.32
CA LYS A 46 18.84 1.57 8.82
C LYS A 46 19.01 1.32 10.31
N LYS A 47 20.23 1.02 10.76
CA LYS A 47 20.59 0.78 12.17
C LYS A 47 20.14 1.90 13.11
N GLU A 48 20.17 3.15 12.64
CA GLU A 48 19.70 4.31 13.42
C GLU A 48 18.20 4.27 13.77
N LEU A 49 17.41 3.44 13.07
CA LEU A 49 15.98 3.29 13.27
C LEU A 49 15.61 2.13 14.20
N GLU A 50 16.57 1.34 14.69
CA GLU A 50 16.32 0.12 15.45
C GLU A 50 15.38 0.32 16.64
N ASN A 51 15.49 1.46 17.34
CA ASN A 51 14.64 1.77 18.47
C ASN A 51 13.20 2.17 18.10
N PHE A 52 12.92 2.42 16.82
CA PHE A 52 11.64 2.90 16.32
C PHE A 52 10.87 1.85 15.51
N ILE A 53 11.56 0.81 15.01
CA ILE A 53 10.94 -0.29 14.27
C ILE A 53 10.59 -1.43 15.21
N ILE A 54 9.31 -1.81 15.28
CA ILE A 54 8.84 -2.95 16.07
C ILE A 54 8.28 -4.01 15.11
N PRO A 55 9.01 -5.09 14.82
CA PRO A 55 8.44 -6.22 14.08
C PRO A 55 7.31 -6.87 14.89
N VAL A 56 6.25 -7.30 14.21
CA VAL A 56 5.11 -7.98 14.84
C VAL A 56 5.04 -9.41 14.31
N GLU A 57 5.15 -10.37 15.22
CA GLU A 57 5.05 -11.78 14.88
C GLU A 57 3.58 -12.17 14.65
N THR A 58 3.32 -12.79 13.51
CA THR A 58 1.99 -13.24 13.10
C THR A 58 2.06 -14.57 12.34
N ASP A 59 0.93 -15.27 12.27
CA ASP A 59 0.85 -16.62 11.71
C ASP A 59 0.86 -16.64 10.18
N SER A 60 0.29 -15.62 9.52
CA SER A 60 0.13 -15.62 8.08
C SER A 60 1.47 -15.58 7.34
N SER A 61 1.66 -16.49 6.39
CA SER A 61 2.88 -16.54 5.58
C SER A 61 2.93 -15.49 4.46
N PHE A 62 1.81 -14.78 4.23
CA PHE A 62 1.65 -13.82 3.12
C PHE A 62 2.00 -12.39 3.49
N VAL A 63 2.17 -12.11 4.79
CA VAL A 63 2.43 -10.77 5.30
C VAL A 63 3.50 -10.77 6.40
N PHE A 64 4.43 -9.81 6.30
CA PHE A 64 5.33 -9.43 7.39
C PHE A 64 4.84 -8.11 7.98
N TRP A 65 4.45 -8.10 9.25
CA TRP A 65 4.02 -6.88 9.92
C TRP A 65 5.14 -6.22 10.71
N PHE A 66 5.17 -4.90 10.68
CA PHE A 66 5.97 -4.09 11.59
C PHE A 66 5.28 -2.76 11.86
N SER A 67 5.59 -2.15 13.01
CA SER A 67 5.18 -0.78 13.29
C SER A 67 6.37 0.17 13.34
N VAL A 68 6.12 1.42 12.98
CA VAL A 68 7.03 2.54 13.22
C VAL A 68 6.44 3.35 14.36
N LYS A 69 7.19 3.47 15.46
CA LYS A 69 6.76 4.19 16.65
C LYS A 69 6.35 5.62 16.30
N LYS A 70 5.20 6.04 16.81
CA LYS A 70 4.62 7.38 16.62
C LYS A 70 5.59 8.51 16.98
N ASP A 71 6.46 8.29 17.98
CA ASP A 71 7.41 9.26 18.46
C ASP A 71 8.45 9.64 17.39
N PHE A 72 8.73 8.74 16.44
CA PHE A 72 9.63 9.01 15.32
C PHE A 72 9.06 10.03 14.33
N LEU A 73 7.73 10.05 14.17
CA LEU A 73 7.02 10.90 13.21
C LEU A 73 6.12 11.94 13.88
N GLU A 74 6.29 12.18 15.19
CA GLU A 74 5.48 13.11 16.00
C GLU A 74 3.95 12.86 15.87
N LEU A 75 3.54 11.59 15.79
CA LEU A 75 2.14 11.20 15.59
C LEU A 75 1.43 10.81 16.89
N LYS A 76 0.10 10.75 16.83
CA LYS A 76 -0.73 10.28 17.94
C LYS A 76 -0.72 8.75 18.09
N LYS A 77 -0.49 8.04 16.99
CA LYS A 77 -0.56 6.58 16.87
C LYS A 77 0.58 6.09 15.98
N ASP A 78 1.02 4.86 16.22
CA ASP A 78 2.08 4.23 15.44
C ASP A 78 1.62 3.99 14.00
N LEU A 79 2.55 4.04 13.05
CA LEU A 79 2.28 3.55 11.69
C LEU A 79 2.41 2.04 11.70
N ILE A 80 1.53 1.37 10.97
CA ILE A 80 1.57 -0.08 10.83
C ILE A 80 1.76 -0.40 9.35
N PHE A 81 2.77 -1.20 9.06
CA PHE A 81 3.06 -1.67 7.72
C PHE A 81 2.91 -3.18 7.64
N GLY A 82 2.29 -3.65 6.56
CA GLY A 82 2.25 -5.05 6.16
C GLY A 82 2.99 -5.23 4.84
N ILE A 83 4.12 -5.91 4.84
CA ILE A 83 4.84 -6.26 3.60
C ILE A 83 4.17 -7.51 3.03
N ILE A 84 3.54 -7.39 1.87
CA ILE A 84 2.73 -8.43 1.25
C ILE A 84 3.52 -9.18 0.18
N TYR A 85 3.41 -10.51 0.22
CA TYR A 85 3.74 -11.37 -0.91
C TYR A 85 2.70 -12.47 -1.06
N ILE A 86 1.85 -12.34 -2.08
CA ILE A 86 0.88 -13.38 -2.46
C ILE A 86 1.43 -14.08 -3.71
N PRO A 87 1.65 -15.41 -3.67
CA PRO A 87 2.16 -16.14 -4.84
C PRO A 87 1.18 -16.08 -6.03
N PRO A 88 1.64 -16.08 -7.29
CA PRO A 88 0.76 -15.92 -8.45
C PRO A 88 -0.27 -17.05 -8.64
N GLU A 89 -1.43 -16.71 -9.23
CA GLU A 89 -2.63 -17.57 -9.39
C GLU A 89 -2.42 -18.91 -10.11
N ASN A 90 -1.29 -19.10 -10.80
CA ASN A 90 -1.02 -20.30 -11.61
C ASN A 90 0.21 -21.07 -11.12
N THR A 91 0.60 -20.87 -9.87
CA THR A 91 1.73 -21.58 -9.27
C THR A 91 1.24 -22.64 -8.29
N ILE A 92 2.10 -23.61 -7.98
CA ILE A 92 1.83 -24.61 -6.93
C ILE A 92 1.70 -23.99 -5.52
N TYR A 93 2.02 -22.70 -5.38
CA TYR A 93 1.94 -21.93 -4.14
C TYR A 93 0.70 -21.01 -4.10
N THR A 94 -0.17 -21.08 -5.11
CA THR A 94 -1.43 -20.34 -5.13
C THR A 94 -2.24 -20.63 -3.87
N SER A 95 -2.81 -19.59 -3.28
CA SER A 95 -3.69 -19.70 -2.12
C SER A 95 -5.01 -19.00 -2.41
N THR A 96 -6.13 -19.66 -2.12
CA THR A 96 -7.46 -19.03 -2.20
C THR A 96 -7.75 -18.15 -0.99
N ASP A 97 -7.03 -18.37 0.11
CA ASP A 97 -7.37 -17.86 1.44
C ASP A 97 -6.42 -16.72 1.87
N ALA A 98 -5.43 -16.38 1.05
CA ALA A 98 -4.42 -15.37 1.35
C ALA A 98 -5.03 -14.02 1.80
N PHE A 99 -6.05 -13.52 1.09
CA PHE A 99 -6.72 -12.28 1.45
C PHE A 99 -7.45 -12.39 2.79
N SER A 100 -8.13 -13.51 3.07
CA SER A 100 -8.83 -13.72 4.33
C SER A 100 -7.86 -13.84 5.52
N GLU A 101 -6.71 -14.49 5.33
CA GLU A 101 -5.65 -14.52 6.36
C GLU A 101 -5.09 -13.14 6.66
N ILE A 102 -4.78 -12.37 5.61
CA ILE A 102 -4.29 -10.99 5.75
C ILE A 102 -5.35 -10.12 6.44
N GLU A 103 -6.62 -10.29 6.09
CA GLU A 103 -7.74 -9.54 6.67
C GLU A 103 -7.91 -9.82 8.17
N LEU A 104 -7.85 -11.09 8.59
CA LEU A 104 -7.92 -11.46 10.00
C LEU A 104 -6.80 -10.82 10.84
N GLU A 105 -5.60 -10.68 10.27
CA GLU A 105 -4.50 -9.97 10.93
C GLU A 105 -4.69 -8.45 10.89
N TYR A 106 -5.09 -7.89 9.75
CA TYR A 106 -5.40 -6.47 9.59
C TYR A 106 -6.42 -5.98 10.62
N GLN A 107 -7.49 -6.75 10.87
CA GLN A 107 -8.52 -6.42 11.87
C GLN A 107 -7.96 -6.26 13.30
N LYS A 108 -6.83 -6.90 13.64
CA LYS A 108 -6.16 -6.72 14.94
C LYS A 108 -5.48 -5.36 15.02
N PHE A 109 -4.99 -4.83 13.90
CA PHE A 109 -4.26 -3.57 13.81
C PHE A 109 -5.17 -2.36 13.61
N ASN A 110 -6.23 -2.50 12.81
CA ASN A 110 -7.17 -1.41 12.50
C ASN A 110 -7.86 -0.85 13.76
N LYS A 111 -8.03 -1.68 14.81
CA LYS A 111 -8.53 -1.23 16.12
C LYS A 111 -7.62 -0.22 16.82
N ASN A 112 -6.31 -0.30 16.55
CA ASN A 112 -5.29 0.44 17.29
C ASN A 112 -4.77 1.64 16.49
N SER A 113 -4.64 1.52 15.16
CA SER A 113 -4.16 2.58 14.29
C SER A 113 -5.02 2.78 13.05
N ASN A 114 -5.23 4.05 12.70
CA ASN A 114 -5.79 4.47 11.41
C ASN A 114 -4.69 4.83 10.41
N TYR A 115 -3.41 4.58 10.72
CA TYR A 115 -2.27 4.76 9.82
C TYR A 115 -1.72 3.39 9.43
N ILE A 116 -2.43 2.70 8.51
CA ILE A 116 -2.04 1.37 8.05
C ILE A 116 -1.70 1.43 6.57
N CYS A 117 -0.59 0.79 6.19
CA CYS A 117 -0.12 0.67 4.82
C CYS A 117 0.30 -0.77 4.51
N LEU A 118 -0.36 -1.41 3.55
CA LEU A 118 0.05 -2.68 2.98
C LEU A 118 0.86 -2.40 1.72
N VAL A 119 2.02 -3.03 1.59
CA VAL A 119 2.94 -2.77 0.48
C VAL A 119 3.59 -4.05 0.01
N GLY A 120 3.68 -4.25 -1.31
CA GLY A 120 4.41 -5.40 -1.88
C GLY A 120 3.68 -6.00 -3.06
N ASP A 121 4.02 -7.25 -3.36
CA ASP A 121 3.51 -7.98 -4.52
C ASP A 121 2.24 -8.77 -4.15
N PHE A 122 1.10 -8.27 -4.60
CA PHE A 122 -0.19 -8.93 -4.39
C PHE A 122 -0.48 -9.97 -5.48
N ASN A 123 0.30 -9.98 -6.58
CA ASN A 123 -0.05 -10.69 -7.82
C ASN A 123 -1.49 -10.43 -8.31
N SER A 124 -2.07 -9.30 -7.89
CA SER A 124 -3.43 -8.86 -8.19
C SER A 124 -3.40 -7.89 -9.35
N ARG A 125 -4.21 -8.12 -10.38
CA ARG A 125 -4.41 -7.17 -11.47
C ARG A 125 -5.81 -6.59 -11.31
N THR A 126 -5.91 -5.30 -11.06
CA THR A 126 -7.17 -4.62 -10.70
C THR A 126 -7.69 -3.72 -11.83
N ALA A 127 -6.98 -3.66 -12.95
CA ALA A 127 -7.18 -2.67 -14.01
C ALA A 127 -7.37 -1.24 -13.48
N ASN A 128 -8.48 -0.58 -13.79
CA ASN A 128 -8.93 0.71 -13.23
C ASN A 128 -10.21 0.59 -12.38
N PHE A 129 -10.54 -0.60 -11.90
CA PHE A 129 -11.75 -0.79 -11.09
C PHE A 129 -11.61 -0.11 -9.72
N ILE A 130 -12.76 0.36 -9.22
CA ILE A 130 -12.90 1.07 -7.95
C ILE A 130 -12.67 0.14 -6.75
N ASP A 131 -11.97 0.68 -5.76
CA ASP A 131 -11.58 0.09 -4.48
C ASP A 131 -12.42 0.63 -3.31
N PHE A 132 -13.45 1.43 -3.59
CA PHE A 132 -14.40 2.01 -2.64
C PHE A 132 -15.85 1.76 -3.08
N TYR A 133 -16.80 2.03 -2.19
CA TYR A 133 -18.23 2.03 -2.50
C TYR A 133 -18.65 3.41 -3.02
N GLU A 134 -19.32 3.47 -4.18
CA GLU A 134 -19.81 4.74 -4.73
C GLU A 134 -20.97 5.30 -3.90
N ASP A 135 -21.19 6.62 -3.95
CA ASP A 135 -22.22 7.33 -3.18
C ASP A 135 -23.63 6.70 -3.35
N LEU A 136 -23.95 6.20 -4.56
CA LEU A 136 -25.21 5.50 -4.82
C LEU A 136 -25.29 4.16 -4.07
N GLU A 137 -24.22 3.35 -4.11
CA GLU A 137 -24.14 2.07 -3.39
C GLU A 137 -24.27 2.31 -1.88
N LEU A 138 -23.65 3.38 -1.36
CA LEU A 138 -23.76 3.80 0.03
C LEU A 138 -25.21 4.19 0.39
N SER A 139 -25.89 4.96 -0.46
CA SER A 139 -27.29 5.36 -0.21
C SER A 139 -28.26 4.15 -0.20
N GLU A 140 -28.01 3.12 -1.01
CA GLU A 140 -28.77 1.88 -0.99
C GLU A 140 -28.55 1.12 0.34
N LEU A 141 -27.33 1.15 0.89
CA LEU A 141 -27.04 0.59 2.20
C LEU A 141 -27.70 1.38 3.35
N GLU A 142 -27.80 2.72 3.25
CA GLU A 142 -28.49 3.59 4.22
C GLU A 142 -29.96 3.22 4.35
N THR A 143 -30.63 3.00 3.21
CA THR A 143 -32.04 2.60 3.20
C THR A 143 -32.31 1.26 3.89
N ASN A 144 -31.27 0.45 4.13
CA ASN A 144 -31.33 -0.79 4.89
C ASN A 144 -31.06 -0.62 6.40
N ASN A 145 -31.12 0.61 6.96
CA ASN A 145 -30.86 0.96 8.37
C ASN A 145 -29.44 0.60 8.86
N LEU A 146 -28.45 0.59 7.97
CA LEU A 146 -27.04 0.59 8.35
C LEU A 146 -26.57 2.05 8.48
N ASP A 147 -25.77 2.38 9.49
CA ASP A 147 -25.21 3.74 9.64
C ASP A 147 -24.04 3.94 8.68
N VAL A 148 -24.28 4.61 7.55
CA VAL A 148 -23.33 4.64 6.42
C VAL A 148 -22.29 5.75 6.53
N ASN A 149 -22.49 6.73 7.42
CA ASN A 149 -21.46 7.72 7.74
C ASN A 149 -20.27 7.10 8.48
N GLU A 150 -20.42 5.91 9.07
CA GLU A 150 -19.32 5.10 9.61
C GLU A 150 -18.66 4.19 8.57
N PHE A 151 -19.22 4.03 7.36
CA PHE A 151 -18.83 2.97 6.43
C PHE A 151 -17.80 3.35 5.39
N SER A 152 -17.56 4.64 5.09
CA SER A 152 -16.56 4.99 4.09
C SER A 152 -15.75 6.25 4.36
N ASP A 153 -14.44 6.05 4.50
CA ASP A 153 -13.44 7.10 4.60
C ASP A 153 -13.13 7.76 3.24
N VAL A 154 -13.89 7.48 2.18
CA VAL A 154 -13.65 8.01 0.83
C VAL A 154 -13.68 9.54 0.78
N HIS A 155 -14.54 10.17 1.60
CA HIS A 155 -14.65 11.64 1.71
C HIS A 155 -13.33 12.30 2.15
N ILE A 156 -12.50 11.59 2.93
CA ILE A 156 -11.19 12.07 3.36
C ILE A 156 -10.27 12.27 2.14
N LEU A 157 -10.43 11.48 1.07
CA LEU A 157 -9.68 11.69 -0.16
C LEU A 157 -10.04 13.04 -0.80
N ASP A 158 -11.32 13.41 -0.80
CA ASP A 158 -11.76 14.70 -1.35
C ASP A 158 -11.24 15.88 -0.53
N GLU A 159 -11.30 15.78 0.80
CA GLU A 159 -10.73 16.78 1.72
C GLU A 159 -9.24 17.03 1.45
N LEU A 160 -8.52 15.98 1.06
CA LEU A 160 -7.09 16.02 0.74
C LEU A 160 -6.80 16.32 -0.73
N CYS A 161 -7.84 16.60 -1.54
CA CYS A 161 -7.74 16.81 -2.98
C CYS A 161 -7.06 15.64 -3.73
N ILE A 162 -7.31 14.41 -3.27
CA ILE A 162 -6.81 13.17 -3.87
C ILE A 162 -7.89 12.60 -4.79
N PRO A 163 -7.57 12.26 -6.06
CA PRO A 163 -8.54 11.64 -6.95
C PRO A 163 -9.12 10.35 -6.36
N ARG A 164 -10.46 10.25 -6.32
CA ARG A 164 -11.17 9.01 -5.97
C ARG A 164 -10.91 7.88 -6.97
N TYR A 165 -10.76 8.21 -8.25
CA TYR A 165 -10.45 7.26 -9.31
C TYR A 165 -8.96 7.27 -9.61
N ARG A 166 -8.37 6.08 -9.63
CA ARG A 166 -6.94 5.86 -9.88
C ARG A 166 -6.65 5.69 -11.37
N ASN A 167 -5.47 6.11 -11.79
CA ASN A 167 -4.96 5.84 -13.13
C ASN A 167 -4.12 4.55 -13.14
N SER A 168 -4.39 3.66 -14.07
CA SER A 168 -3.61 2.45 -14.29
C SER A 168 -3.52 2.15 -15.78
N PRO A 169 -2.32 1.81 -16.29
CA PRO A 169 -2.15 1.34 -17.66
C PRO A 169 -2.53 -0.14 -17.81
N ASP A 170 -2.74 -0.86 -16.70
CA ASP A 170 -3.20 -2.25 -16.73
C ASP A 170 -4.70 -2.29 -17.04
N ASN A 171 -5.10 -3.14 -17.98
CA ASN A 171 -6.49 -3.31 -18.41
C ASN A 171 -7.05 -4.69 -18.06
N ILE A 172 -6.29 -5.51 -17.34
CA ILE A 172 -6.68 -6.88 -16.98
C ILE A 172 -7.12 -6.92 -15.52
N VAL A 173 -8.18 -7.68 -15.27
CA VAL A 173 -8.62 -8.04 -13.92
C VAL A 173 -8.52 -9.55 -13.75
N ASN A 174 -7.70 -10.03 -12.80
CA ASN A 174 -7.61 -11.44 -12.43
C ASN A 174 -8.41 -11.75 -11.15
N SER A 175 -8.39 -13.00 -10.67
CA SER A 175 -9.23 -13.41 -9.54
C SER A 175 -8.80 -12.77 -8.21
N TYR A 176 -7.50 -12.67 -7.96
CA TYR A 176 -6.88 -11.91 -6.87
C TYR A 176 -7.13 -10.42 -7.01
N GLY A 177 -7.18 -9.89 -8.23
CA GLY A 177 -7.63 -8.52 -8.50
C GLY A 177 -9.00 -8.23 -7.92
N ARG A 178 -9.97 -9.11 -8.19
CA ARG A 178 -11.33 -8.98 -7.64
C ARG A 178 -11.34 -9.08 -6.12
N LYS A 179 -10.64 -10.08 -5.56
CA LYS A 179 -10.51 -10.25 -4.10
C LYS A 179 -9.83 -9.07 -3.43
N SER A 180 -8.82 -8.47 -4.07
CA SER A 180 -8.10 -7.32 -3.55
C SER A 180 -8.98 -6.08 -3.53
N LEU A 181 -9.82 -5.87 -4.56
CA LEU A 181 -10.78 -4.77 -4.59
C LEU A 181 -11.87 -4.95 -3.52
N GLU A 182 -12.40 -6.16 -3.37
CA GLU A 182 -13.36 -6.49 -2.31
C GLU A 182 -12.75 -6.30 -0.91
N PHE A 183 -11.53 -6.79 -0.71
CA PHE A 183 -10.75 -6.56 0.51
C PHE A 183 -10.59 -5.07 0.80
N CYS A 184 -10.29 -4.25 -0.21
CA CYS A 184 -10.18 -2.80 -0.06
C CYS A 184 -11.50 -2.16 0.38
N LYS A 185 -12.59 -2.45 -0.36
CA LYS A 185 -13.93 -1.95 -0.07
C LYS A 185 -14.41 -2.31 1.33
N ASN A 186 -14.22 -3.56 1.74
CA ASN A 186 -14.69 -4.07 3.03
C ASN A 186 -13.90 -3.51 4.22
N ASN A 187 -12.69 -2.99 4.00
CA ASN A 187 -11.78 -2.55 5.06
C ASN A 187 -11.45 -1.05 5.02
N ASN A 188 -12.13 -0.26 4.17
CA ASN A 188 -11.84 1.16 3.96
C ASN A 188 -10.37 1.43 3.63
N LEU A 189 -9.84 0.61 2.73
CA LEU A 189 -8.50 0.74 2.21
C LEU A 189 -8.55 1.24 0.76
N PHE A 190 -7.54 2.01 0.38
CA PHE A 190 -7.46 2.65 -0.92
C PHE A 190 -6.09 2.37 -1.53
N ILE A 191 -6.09 2.00 -2.80
CA ILE A 191 -4.89 1.77 -3.60
C ILE A 191 -4.26 3.12 -3.93
N LEU A 192 -3.02 3.33 -3.51
CA LEU A 192 -2.25 4.56 -3.71
C LEU A 192 -1.80 4.74 -5.17
N ASN A 193 -1.44 3.64 -5.83
CA ASN A 193 -0.95 3.62 -7.20
C ASN A 193 -1.90 4.35 -8.14
N GLY A 194 -1.37 5.26 -8.95
CA GLY A 194 -2.17 6.03 -9.89
C GLY A 194 -2.92 7.23 -9.32
N ARG A 195 -2.75 7.58 -8.03
CA ARG A 195 -3.50 8.69 -7.40
C ARG A 195 -2.66 9.92 -7.07
N ILE A 196 -1.44 9.72 -6.57
CA ILE A 196 -0.65 10.81 -5.96
C ILE A 196 0.81 10.82 -6.40
N GLY A 197 1.53 11.84 -5.97
CA GLY A 197 2.98 11.97 -6.22
C GLY A 197 3.31 12.04 -7.71
N LYS A 198 4.46 11.48 -8.08
CA LYS A 198 4.88 11.32 -9.48
C LYS A 198 4.18 10.15 -10.18
N ASP A 199 3.51 9.26 -9.46
CA ASP A 199 2.74 8.15 -10.05
C ASP A 199 1.28 8.53 -10.39
N LYS A 200 0.91 9.82 -10.37
CA LYS A 200 -0.46 10.28 -10.71
C LYS A 200 -1.01 9.76 -12.04
N THR A 201 -0.15 9.49 -13.03
CA THR A 201 -0.57 8.97 -14.34
C THR A 201 -0.72 7.45 -14.38
N GLY A 202 -0.32 6.75 -13.30
CA GLY A 202 -0.22 5.30 -13.24
C GLY A 202 0.96 4.78 -14.06
N ARG A 203 1.91 4.11 -13.40
CA ARG A 203 3.00 3.37 -14.06
C ARG A 203 2.84 1.87 -13.82
N PRO A 204 3.23 1.02 -14.78
CA PRO A 204 3.34 -0.41 -14.53
C PRO A 204 4.37 -0.70 -13.44
N THR A 205 4.04 -1.63 -12.56
CA THR A 205 4.98 -2.11 -11.53
C THR A 205 5.70 -3.38 -11.95
N SER A 206 5.32 -3.96 -13.09
CA SER A 206 6.11 -4.99 -13.78
C SER A 206 6.52 -4.59 -15.19
N LYS A 207 7.60 -5.21 -15.67
CA LYS A 207 8.08 -5.11 -17.04
C LYS A 207 7.04 -5.55 -18.09
N LYS A 208 6.04 -6.35 -17.71
CA LYS A 208 4.97 -6.85 -18.61
C LYS A 208 3.76 -5.91 -18.69
N SER A 209 3.94 -4.64 -18.33
CA SER A 209 2.87 -3.63 -18.30
C SER A 209 1.75 -3.93 -17.31
N SER A 210 1.97 -4.84 -16.34
CA SER A 210 1.00 -5.09 -15.28
C SER A 210 1.25 -4.18 -14.08
N VAL A 211 0.18 -3.92 -13.33
CA VAL A 211 0.27 -3.37 -11.98
C VAL A 211 -0.12 -4.49 -11.03
N ILE A 212 0.85 -4.98 -10.24
CA ILE A 212 0.67 -6.11 -9.30
C ILE A 212 1.30 -5.82 -7.93
N ASP A 213 2.35 -4.99 -7.93
CA ASP A 213 2.89 -4.41 -6.72
C ASP A 213 2.09 -3.15 -6.36
N TYR A 214 1.53 -3.11 -5.15
CA TYR A 214 0.71 -1.99 -4.69
C TYR A 214 1.21 -1.43 -3.39
N MET A 215 0.83 -0.17 -3.17
CA MET A 215 0.68 0.39 -1.84
C MET A 215 -0.82 0.62 -1.59
N ILE A 216 -1.36 0.00 -0.55
CA ILE A 216 -2.79 0.00 -0.20
C ILE A 216 -2.90 0.51 1.23
N THR A 217 -3.61 1.61 1.46
CA THR A 217 -3.57 2.31 2.76
C THR A 217 -4.94 2.73 3.24
N THR A 218 -5.07 2.98 4.54
CA THR A 218 -6.21 3.73 5.08
C THR A 218 -6.20 5.16 4.52
N ALA A 219 -7.36 5.83 4.44
CA ALA A 219 -7.44 7.19 3.90
C ALA A 219 -6.61 8.20 4.73
N HIS A 220 -6.56 8.04 6.05
CA HIS A 220 -5.75 8.88 6.93
C HIS A 220 -4.24 8.79 6.66
N PHE A 221 -3.75 7.65 6.14
CA PHE A 221 -2.34 7.49 5.81
C PHE A 221 -1.89 8.46 4.72
N PHE A 222 -2.78 8.86 3.80
CA PHE A 222 -2.48 9.83 2.75
C PHE A 222 -2.01 11.19 3.28
N LYS A 223 -2.43 11.57 4.50
CA LYS A 223 -2.00 12.82 5.16
C LYS A 223 -0.50 12.86 5.47
N LEU A 224 0.16 11.70 5.45
CA LEU A 224 1.58 11.55 5.73
C LEU A 224 2.43 11.54 4.46
N ILE A 225 1.82 11.44 3.28
CA ILE A 225 2.57 11.17 2.05
C ILE A 225 2.98 12.46 1.37
N ASN A 226 4.29 12.66 1.23
CA ASN A 226 4.86 13.78 0.50
C ASN A 226 5.03 13.48 -0.99
N ASP A 227 5.53 12.29 -1.33
CA ASP A 227 5.69 11.84 -2.71
C ASP A 227 5.55 10.32 -2.80
N PHE A 228 5.12 9.85 -3.96
CA PHE A 228 5.01 8.44 -4.30
C PHE A 228 5.35 8.25 -5.77
N GLU A 229 6.23 7.29 -6.05
CA GLU A 229 6.69 7.01 -7.40
C GLU A 229 6.99 5.53 -7.62
N ILE A 230 6.77 5.07 -8.85
CA ILE A 230 7.29 3.80 -9.33
C ILE A 230 8.65 4.06 -9.98
N LEU A 231 9.70 3.45 -9.45
CA LEU A 231 11.06 3.60 -9.96
C LEU A 231 11.26 2.80 -11.25
N ASP A 232 12.32 3.12 -11.97
CA ASP A 232 12.65 2.40 -13.19
C ASP A 232 13.06 0.96 -12.90
N PHE A 233 12.59 0.05 -13.76
CA PHE A 233 12.98 -1.34 -13.73
C PHE A 233 14.50 -1.47 -13.88
N SER A 234 15.11 -2.27 -13.01
CA SER A 234 16.53 -2.60 -13.06
C SER A 234 16.73 -4.11 -13.03
N LYS A 235 17.36 -4.64 -14.08
CA LYS A 235 17.75 -6.06 -14.16
C LYS A 235 18.73 -6.48 -13.06
N LEU A 236 19.37 -5.53 -12.38
CA LEU A 236 20.25 -5.81 -11.25
C LEU A 236 19.47 -6.18 -9.99
N PHE A 237 18.24 -5.66 -9.84
CA PHE A 237 17.44 -5.80 -8.63
C PHE A 237 16.26 -6.76 -8.80
N SER A 238 15.74 -6.91 -10.02
CA SER A 238 14.63 -7.82 -10.31
C SER A 238 14.65 -8.32 -11.75
N ASP A 239 14.02 -9.45 -11.99
CA ASP A 239 13.76 -9.99 -13.32
C ASP A 239 12.51 -9.36 -13.96
N ILE A 240 11.52 -8.96 -13.15
CA ILE A 240 10.25 -8.42 -13.64
C ILE A 240 9.73 -7.17 -12.91
N HIS A 241 10.07 -6.92 -11.65
CA HIS A 241 9.43 -5.88 -10.83
C HIS A 241 10.18 -4.54 -10.84
N SER A 242 9.40 -3.47 -10.79
CA SER A 242 9.85 -2.10 -10.56
C SER A 242 9.60 -1.73 -9.09
N PRO A 243 10.57 -1.14 -8.39
CA PRO A 243 10.36 -0.75 -6.99
C PRO A 243 9.32 0.36 -6.82
N LEU A 244 8.56 0.27 -5.73
CA LEU A 244 7.70 1.35 -5.22
C LEU A 244 8.51 2.21 -4.23
N SER A 245 8.40 3.52 -4.35
CA SER A 245 9.09 4.48 -3.48
C SER A 245 8.09 5.47 -2.90
N ILE A 246 8.08 5.60 -1.57
CA ILE A 246 7.25 6.57 -0.84
C ILE A 246 8.13 7.45 0.04
N ILE A 247 7.77 8.73 0.11
CA ILE A 247 8.36 9.69 1.03
C ILE A 247 7.28 10.12 2.02
N LEU A 248 7.53 9.92 3.31
CA LEU A 248 6.62 10.30 4.38
C LEU A 248 7.11 11.56 5.10
N SER A 249 6.18 12.42 5.50
CA SER A 249 6.45 13.60 6.31
C SER A 249 6.30 13.30 7.79
N SER A 250 7.27 13.74 8.60
CA SER A 250 7.22 13.65 10.07
C SER A 250 6.28 14.67 10.72
N LYS A 251 5.57 15.47 9.92
CA LYS A 251 4.55 16.41 10.38
C LYS A 251 3.37 16.30 9.44
N ILE A 252 2.17 16.15 10.02
CA ILE A 252 0.93 16.31 9.27
C ILE A 252 0.86 17.79 8.88
N GLU A 253 1.16 18.11 7.63
CA GLU A 253 0.85 19.42 7.10
C GLU A 253 -0.68 19.52 7.04
N ASN A 254 -1.28 20.44 7.79
CA ASN A 254 -2.66 20.84 7.56
C ASN A 254 -2.71 21.34 6.11
N CYS A 255 -3.34 20.58 5.21
CA CYS A 255 -3.41 20.92 3.79
C CYS A 255 -3.81 22.38 3.62
N ARG A 256 -3.00 23.11 2.85
CA ARG A 256 -3.33 24.44 2.36
C ARG A 256 -4.57 24.29 1.49
N LEU A 257 -5.69 24.87 1.92
CA LEU A 257 -6.79 25.20 1.04
C LEU A 257 -6.19 26.00 -0.11
N ILE A 258 -6.20 25.44 -1.32
CA ILE A 258 -5.94 26.23 -2.52
C ILE A 258 -7.16 27.15 -2.62
N ASP A 259 -7.00 28.40 -2.18
CA ASP A 259 -7.96 29.45 -2.44
C ASP A 259 -8.17 29.51 -3.95
N SER A 260 -9.31 29.00 -4.42
CA SER A 260 -9.83 29.29 -5.74
C SER A 260 -10.36 30.72 -5.74
N SER A 261 -9.47 31.71 -5.71
CA SER A 261 -9.78 33.07 -6.10
C SER A 261 -8.67 33.60 -7.01
N GLU A 262 -9.07 34.41 -8.00
CA GLU A 262 -8.32 34.89 -9.18
C GLU A 262 -8.27 33.87 -10.35
N ASN A 263 -8.96 34.02 -11.48
CA ASN A 263 -9.37 35.22 -12.20
C ASN A 263 -10.68 34.99 -12.98
N LYS A 264 -11.74 35.73 -12.61
CA LYS A 264 -12.80 36.10 -13.56
C LYS A 264 -12.29 37.30 -14.35
N ASN A 265 -11.69 37.06 -15.51
CA ASN A 265 -11.54 38.10 -16.53
C ASN A 265 -12.83 38.19 -17.33
N SER A 266 -13.66 39.16 -16.96
CA SER A 266 -14.77 39.67 -17.77
C SER A 266 -14.23 40.33 -19.04
N PRO A 267 -14.78 40.09 -20.24
CA PRO A 267 -14.47 40.91 -21.38
C PRO A 267 -15.21 42.25 -21.27
N ASN A 268 -14.46 43.34 -21.16
CA ASN A 268 -14.94 44.69 -21.42
C ASN A 268 -15.33 44.80 -22.89
N ILE A 269 -16.63 44.84 -23.20
CA ILE A 269 -17.12 45.30 -24.50
C ILE A 269 -17.30 46.81 -24.37
N GLY A 270 -16.35 47.55 -24.95
CA GLY A 270 -16.42 48.98 -25.13
C GLY A 270 -16.52 49.32 -26.61
N LYS A 271 -17.60 50.04 -26.94
CA LYS A 271 -17.99 50.68 -28.21
C LYS A 271 -18.64 49.80 -29.27
#